data_AF-A0A942UFF3-F1
#
_entry.id   AF-A0A942UFF3-F1
#
_cell.length_a   1.000
_cell.length_b   1.000
_cell.length_c   1.000
_cell.angle_alpha   90.00
_cell.angle_beta   90.00
_cell.angle_gamma   90.00
#
_symmetry.space_group_name_H-M   'P 1'
#
loop_
_entity.id
_entity.type
_entity.pdbx_description
1 polymer ?
#
loop_
_entity_poly.entity_id
_entity_poly.type
_entity_poly.pdbx_seq_one_letter_code
_entity_poly.pdbx_strand_id
1 'polypeptide(L)'
;MKFIWLSVLLLIGSQNNLPDNLVVSHEGKTIANVNRAYFSNPLIDFPLIDQKNYNEFIQKLDKTIYKPPTNASLDNNGNIVAEKVGYKLDHEAFTRLFYTYFFNKGSSYIEAPMHTIFPNVDSELLSQIRVNRIGHYTTYFNSNNKERSHNIILASEAINNHVVFPGETFSFNKVVGKRTREKGYKRAPVIVKGELSEDIGGGICQISSTLYNAVDTAGLTITERYSHSKRVGYVPSGRDATVSWYGPDFRFTNKYNQPILIRSNVYGGTVRILVYSSDAINNEPRKIPSASYKLPKEVPLGSEVNQNY
;
A
#
# COMPACT_ATOMS: atom_id res chain seq x y z
N MET A 1 45.22 -71.42 -42.39
CA MET A 1 44.18 -70.38 -42.49
C MET A 1 44.18 -69.57 -41.20
N LYS A 2 44.69 -68.33 -41.21
CA LYS A 2 44.65 -67.41 -40.07
C LYS A 2 43.81 -66.20 -40.46
N PHE A 3 42.72 -65.99 -39.73
CA PHE A 3 41.83 -64.82 -39.88
C PHE A 3 42.52 -63.58 -39.30
N ILE A 4 42.56 -62.50 -40.08
CA ILE A 4 42.90 -61.16 -39.61
C ILE A 4 41.56 -60.44 -39.40
N TRP A 5 41.20 -60.20 -38.14
CA TRP A 5 40.11 -59.31 -37.77
C TRP A 5 40.63 -57.88 -37.78
N LEU A 6 40.07 -57.04 -38.65
CA LEU A 6 40.31 -55.60 -38.67
C LEU A 6 39.36 -54.97 -37.65
N SER A 7 39.88 -54.54 -36.50
CA SER A 7 39.12 -53.79 -35.50
C SER A 7 38.96 -52.34 -35.97
N VAL A 8 37.80 -51.99 -36.52
CA VAL A 8 37.41 -50.60 -36.75
C VAL A 8 37.06 -49.98 -35.38
N LEU A 9 37.96 -49.14 -34.86
CA LEU A 9 37.66 -48.29 -33.71
C LEU A 9 36.66 -47.21 -34.16
N LEU A 10 35.38 -47.42 -33.84
CA LEU A 10 34.37 -46.36 -33.86
C LEU A 10 34.69 -45.38 -32.72
N LEU A 11 35.38 -44.30 -33.06
CA LEU A 11 35.43 -43.09 -32.22
C LEU A 11 34.03 -42.49 -32.20
N ILE A 12 33.20 -42.95 -31.26
CA ILE A 12 32.01 -42.23 -30.83
C ILE A 12 32.52 -40.98 -30.13
N GLY A 13 32.59 -39.87 -30.87
CA GLY A 13 32.85 -38.57 -30.28
C GLY A 13 31.82 -38.31 -29.20
N SER A 14 32.27 -38.21 -27.94
CA SER A 14 31.47 -37.62 -26.88
C SER A 14 31.17 -36.17 -27.29
N GLN A 15 29.94 -35.91 -27.74
CA GLN A 15 29.46 -34.55 -27.87
C GLN A 15 29.61 -33.90 -26.49
N ASN A 16 30.49 -32.93 -26.40
CA ASN A 16 30.70 -32.13 -25.21
C ASN A 16 29.34 -31.54 -24.78
N ASN A 17 28.77 -32.07 -23.70
CA ASN A 17 27.60 -31.53 -23.00
C ASN A 17 28.00 -30.18 -22.37
N LEU A 18 28.20 -29.16 -23.20
CA LEU A 18 28.13 -27.79 -22.71
C LEU A 18 26.73 -27.60 -22.14
N PRO A 19 26.59 -27.03 -20.92
CA PRO A 19 25.28 -26.80 -20.35
C PRO A 19 24.45 -25.97 -21.34
N ASP A 20 23.19 -26.37 -21.53
CA ASP A 20 22.24 -25.67 -22.42
C ASP A 20 21.28 -24.83 -21.57
N ASN A 21 21.88 -24.05 -20.68
CA ASN A 21 21.19 -23.37 -19.61
C ASN A 21 21.17 -21.87 -19.85
N LEU A 22 20.05 -21.25 -19.53
CA LEU A 22 19.94 -19.83 -19.33
C LEU A 22 20.09 -19.53 -17.85
N VAL A 23 21.13 -18.78 -17.53
CA VAL A 23 21.32 -18.18 -16.21
C VAL A 23 20.79 -16.76 -16.27
N VAL A 24 19.83 -16.44 -15.40
CA VAL A 24 19.32 -15.08 -15.22
C VAL A 24 19.81 -14.54 -13.90
N SER A 25 20.35 -13.33 -13.91
CA SER A 25 20.83 -12.62 -12.73
C SER A 25 20.11 -11.30 -12.52
N HIS A 26 20.14 -10.83 -11.27
CA HIS A 26 19.68 -9.52 -10.86
C HIS A 26 20.61 -8.99 -9.78
N GLU A 27 21.16 -7.79 -9.98
CA GLU A 27 22.16 -7.17 -9.09
C GLU A 27 23.37 -8.10 -8.83
N GLY A 28 23.80 -8.80 -9.89
CA GLY A 28 24.94 -9.73 -9.84
C GLY A 28 24.67 -11.06 -9.13
N LYS A 29 23.44 -11.33 -8.68
CA LYS A 29 23.04 -12.61 -8.07
C LYS A 29 22.21 -13.43 -9.04
N THR A 30 22.51 -14.72 -9.15
CA THR A 30 21.70 -15.65 -9.94
C THR A 30 20.32 -15.81 -9.30
N ILE A 31 19.28 -15.47 -10.06
CA ILE A 31 17.86 -15.60 -9.66
C ILE A 31 17.16 -16.75 -10.38
N ALA A 32 17.70 -17.21 -11.51
CA ALA A 32 17.24 -18.41 -12.18
C ALA A 32 18.36 -19.12 -12.94
N ASN A 33 18.25 -20.44 -13.03
CA ASN A 33 19.06 -21.28 -13.90
C ASN A 33 18.13 -22.33 -14.49
N VAL A 34 17.84 -22.22 -15.78
CA VAL A 34 16.80 -23.01 -16.47
C VAL A 34 17.35 -23.59 -17.76
N ASN A 35 17.01 -24.85 -18.04
CA ASN A 35 17.46 -25.52 -19.26
C ASN A 35 16.53 -25.18 -20.44
N ARG A 36 17.07 -25.08 -21.67
CA ARG A 36 16.27 -24.79 -22.89
C ARG A 36 15.12 -25.77 -23.05
N ALA A 37 15.32 -27.05 -22.71
CA ALA A 37 14.30 -28.10 -22.83
C ALA A 37 13.03 -27.82 -22.00
N TYR A 38 13.13 -27.05 -20.90
CA TYR A 38 11.95 -26.64 -20.13
C TYR A 38 10.99 -25.75 -20.95
N PHE A 39 11.52 -25.04 -21.94
CA PHE A 39 10.75 -24.14 -22.80
C PHE A 39 10.44 -24.74 -24.17
N SER A 40 10.84 -25.98 -24.46
CA SER A 40 10.62 -26.61 -25.76
C SER A 40 9.37 -27.47 -25.73
N ASN A 41 8.56 -27.44 -26.80
CA ASN A 41 7.45 -28.38 -26.96
C ASN A 41 7.99 -29.75 -27.45
N PRO A 42 7.85 -30.84 -26.68
CA PRO A 42 8.42 -32.15 -27.04
C PRO A 42 7.67 -32.86 -28.17
N LEU A 43 6.50 -32.37 -28.59
CA LEU A 43 5.64 -33.00 -29.60
C LEU A 43 5.96 -32.55 -31.04
N ILE A 44 6.90 -31.62 -31.24
CA ILE A 44 7.19 -31.01 -32.53
C ILE A 44 8.71 -30.98 -32.74
N ASP A 45 9.19 -31.48 -33.89
CA ASP A 45 10.61 -31.47 -34.29
C ASP A 45 11.16 -30.06 -34.64
N PHE A 46 10.32 -29.03 -34.49
CA PHE A 46 10.69 -27.63 -34.68
C PHE A 46 10.83 -26.95 -33.32
N PRO A 47 11.84 -26.08 -33.11
CA PRO A 47 12.04 -25.37 -31.86
C PRO A 47 10.93 -24.35 -31.64
N LEU A 48 9.81 -24.79 -31.08
CA LEU A 48 8.69 -23.96 -30.68
C LEU A 48 8.74 -23.74 -29.17
N ILE A 49 8.60 -22.48 -28.78
CA ILE A 49 8.56 -22.08 -27.37
C ILE A 49 7.23 -22.51 -26.77
N ASP A 50 7.28 -23.25 -25.68
CA ASP A 50 6.14 -23.51 -24.81
C ASP A 50 5.77 -22.20 -24.09
N GLN A 51 4.71 -21.55 -24.58
CA GLN A 51 4.25 -20.27 -24.06
C GLN A 51 3.80 -20.36 -22.59
N LYS A 52 3.29 -21.52 -22.14
CA LYS A 52 2.88 -21.70 -20.75
C LYS A 52 4.09 -21.68 -19.84
N ASN A 53 5.11 -22.49 -20.14
CA ASN A 53 6.34 -22.56 -19.34
C ASN A 53 7.09 -21.22 -19.39
N TYR A 54 7.11 -20.55 -20.54
CA TYR A 54 7.67 -19.20 -20.67
C TYR A 54 6.92 -18.19 -19.78
N ASN A 55 5.59 -18.16 -19.82
CA ASN A 55 4.79 -17.24 -19.00
C ASN A 55 4.96 -17.51 -17.50
N GLU A 56 5.00 -18.78 -17.08
CA GLU A 56 5.27 -19.15 -15.69
C GLU A 56 6.66 -18.68 -15.24
N PHE A 57 7.65 -18.79 -16.12
CA PHE A 57 9.00 -18.31 -15.87
C PHE A 57 9.05 -16.79 -15.74
N ILE A 58 8.40 -16.04 -16.64
CA ILE A 58 8.30 -14.57 -16.55
C ILE A 58 7.60 -14.15 -15.25
N GLN A 59 6.50 -14.80 -14.86
CA GLN A 59 5.82 -14.50 -13.60
C GLN A 59 6.71 -14.74 -12.37
N LYS A 60 7.58 -15.76 -12.41
CA LYS A 60 8.56 -16.00 -11.34
C LYS A 60 9.62 -14.91 -11.30
N LEU A 61 10.13 -14.49 -12.46
CA LEU A 61 11.09 -13.39 -12.56
C LEU A 61 10.47 -12.07 -12.07
N ASP A 62 9.24 -11.76 -12.50
CA ASP A 62 8.49 -10.59 -12.03
C ASP A 62 8.39 -10.54 -10.52
N LYS A 63 7.97 -11.63 -9.87
CA LYS A 63 7.87 -11.69 -8.41
C LYS A 63 9.21 -11.50 -7.70
N THR A 64 10.30 -11.92 -8.34
CA THR A 64 11.65 -11.88 -7.76
C THR A 64 12.30 -10.50 -7.93
N ILE A 65 12.09 -9.88 -9.09
CA ILE A 65 12.70 -8.59 -9.47
C ILE A 65 11.85 -7.41 -9.00
N TYR A 66 10.53 -7.60 -8.91
CA TYR A 66 9.62 -6.50 -8.58
C TYR A 66 9.93 -5.93 -7.21
N LYS A 67 10.23 -4.63 -7.21
CA LYS A 67 10.41 -3.82 -6.02
C LYS A 67 9.53 -2.59 -6.17
N PRO A 68 8.49 -2.40 -5.34
CA PRO A 68 7.66 -1.21 -5.43
C PRO A 68 8.48 0.05 -5.08
N PRO A 69 8.19 1.21 -5.70
CA PRO A 69 8.75 2.47 -5.24
C PRO A 69 8.20 2.80 -3.85
N THR A 70 8.94 3.62 -3.11
CA THR A 70 8.53 4.17 -1.83
C THR A 70 8.49 5.68 -1.96
N ASN A 71 7.31 6.27 -1.73
CA ASN A 71 7.12 7.72 -1.73
C ASN A 71 8.00 8.39 -0.66
N ALA A 72 8.36 9.65 -0.90
CA ALA A 72 8.92 10.50 0.13
C ALA A 72 7.90 10.66 1.27
N SER A 73 8.38 10.91 2.48
CA SER A 73 7.52 11.10 3.64
C SER A 73 8.13 12.09 4.63
N LEU A 74 7.34 12.58 5.59
CA LEU A 74 7.85 13.35 6.72
C LEU A 74 7.98 12.46 7.96
N ASP A 75 9.14 12.52 8.60
CA ASP A 75 9.38 11.86 9.89
C ASP A 75 8.60 12.56 11.03
N ASN A 76 8.84 12.12 12.27
CA ASN A 76 8.19 12.68 13.47
C ASN A 76 8.65 14.11 13.79
N ASN A 77 9.84 14.50 13.34
CA ASN A 77 10.42 15.83 13.51
C ASN A 77 10.02 16.77 12.36
N GLY A 78 9.35 16.25 11.32
CA GLY A 78 8.95 17.00 10.14
C GLY A 78 10.06 17.12 9.08
N ASN A 79 11.13 16.32 9.17
CA ASN A 79 12.15 16.23 8.15
C ASN A 79 11.69 15.33 7.00
N ILE A 80 12.13 15.64 5.78
CA ILE A 80 11.85 14.82 4.61
C ILE A 80 12.73 13.57 4.65
N VAL A 81 12.08 12.41 4.58
CA VAL A 81 12.69 11.12 4.27
C VAL A 81 12.52 10.91 2.77
N ALA A 82 13.65 10.87 2.07
CA ALA A 82 13.67 10.79 0.62
C ALA A 82 13.01 9.51 0.09
N GLU A 83 12.39 9.67 -1.06
CA GLU A 83 11.77 8.62 -1.84
C GLU A 83 12.81 7.59 -2.33
N LYS A 84 12.33 6.38 -2.66
CA LYS A 84 13.14 5.32 -3.26
C LYS A 84 12.45 4.82 -4.52
N VAL A 85 13.19 4.79 -5.62
CA VAL A 85 12.70 4.19 -6.86
C VAL A 85 12.48 2.69 -6.71
N GLY A 86 11.47 2.20 -7.43
CA GLY A 86 11.19 0.78 -7.60
C GLY A 86 11.70 0.26 -8.94
N TYR A 87 11.55 -1.05 -9.15
CA TYR A 87 11.95 -1.73 -10.36
C TYR A 87 10.94 -2.81 -10.73
N LYS A 88 10.81 -3.07 -12.03
CA LYS A 88 10.12 -4.25 -12.59
C LYS A 88 10.90 -4.77 -13.79
N LEU A 89 10.70 -6.02 -14.14
CA LEU A 89 11.26 -6.60 -15.35
C LEU A 89 10.81 -5.81 -16.59
N ASP A 90 11.74 -5.50 -17.49
CA ASP A 90 11.44 -5.06 -18.84
C ASP A 90 11.13 -6.31 -19.68
N HIS A 91 9.84 -6.57 -19.86
CA HIS A 91 9.37 -7.78 -20.54
C HIS A 91 9.81 -7.81 -21.99
N GLU A 92 9.78 -6.68 -22.69
CA GLU A 92 10.12 -6.62 -24.10
C GLU A 92 11.62 -6.89 -24.31
N ALA A 93 12.46 -6.20 -23.55
CA ALA A 93 13.91 -6.40 -23.62
C ALA A 93 14.29 -7.83 -23.21
N PHE A 94 13.69 -8.35 -22.14
CA PHE A 94 13.97 -9.71 -21.70
C PHE A 94 13.51 -10.75 -22.74
N THR A 95 12.34 -10.57 -23.36
CA THR A 95 11.83 -11.46 -24.40
C THR A 95 12.79 -11.55 -25.59
N ARG A 96 13.34 -10.41 -26.06
CA ARG A 96 14.33 -10.40 -27.14
C ARG A 96 15.61 -11.15 -26.79
N LEU A 97 16.12 -10.96 -25.57
CA LEU A 97 17.29 -11.68 -25.09
C LEU A 97 17.02 -13.18 -24.94
N PHE A 98 15.84 -13.54 -24.42
CA PHE A 98 15.40 -14.91 -24.29
C PHE A 98 15.29 -15.63 -25.65
N TYR A 99 14.70 -15.00 -26.66
CA TYR A 99 14.63 -15.58 -28.01
C TYR A 99 16.02 -15.78 -28.61
N THR A 100 16.93 -14.84 -28.37
CA THR A 100 18.33 -14.98 -28.78
C THR A 100 18.98 -16.19 -28.13
N TYR A 101 18.73 -16.45 -26.84
CA TYR A 101 19.17 -17.68 -26.17
C TYR A 101 18.49 -18.95 -26.71
N PHE A 102 17.17 -18.90 -26.94
CA PHE A 102 16.38 -20.06 -27.28
C PHE A 102 16.69 -20.59 -28.69
N PHE A 103 16.90 -19.71 -29.66
CA PHE A 103 17.16 -20.08 -31.06
C PHE A 103 18.65 -20.24 -31.41
N ASN A 104 19.57 -19.87 -30.51
CA ASN A 104 21.00 -20.13 -30.66
C ASN A 104 21.43 -21.38 -29.88
N LYS A 105 22.72 -21.76 -29.99
CA LYS A 105 23.29 -22.92 -29.29
C LYS A 105 24.08 -22.49 -28.05
N GLY A 106 24.06 -23.34 -27.02
CA GLY A 106 24.87 -23.19 -25.81
C GLY A 106 24.20 -22.39 -24.71
N SER A 107 24.90 -22.28 -23.58
CA SER A 107 24.46 -21.49 -22.43
C SER A 107 24.42 -19.99 -22.74
N SER A 108 23.51 -19.30 -22.07
CA SER A 108 23.48 -17.83 -22.05
C SER A 108 23.38 -17.31 -20.62
N TYR A 109 23.90 -16.10 -20.44
CA TYR A 109 23.78 -15.34 -19.21
C TYR A 109 23.07 -14.03 -19.52
N ILE A 110 21.98 -13.77 -18.81
CA ILE A 110 21.18 -12.55 -18.94
C ILE A 110 21.14 -11.86 -17.59
N GLU A 111 21.71 -10.66 -17.49
CA GLU A 111 21.32 -9.71 -16.44
C GLU A 111 19.92 -9.20 -16.80
N ALA A 112 18.96 -9.40 -15.89
CA ALA A 112 17.57 -9.09 -16.16
C ALA A 112 17.40 -7.59 -16.46
N PRO A 113 16.91 -7.20 -17.65
CA PRO A 113 16.66 -5.80 -17.97
C PRO A 113 15.45 -5.31 -17.16
N MET A 114 15.50 -4.07 -16.71
CA MET A 114 14.50 -3.51 -15.80
C MET A 114 14.00 -2.16 -16.26
N HIS A 115 12.75 -1.88 -15.93
CA HIS A 115 12.21 -0.52 -15.91
C HIS A 115 12.23 0.03 -14.49
N THR A 116 12.73 1.25 -14.35
CA THR A 116 12.60 2.03 -13.12
C THR A 116 11.16 2.48 -12.94
N ILE A 117 10.64 2.33 -11.74
CA ILE A 117 9.33 2.83 -11.33
C ILE A 117 9.57 4.01 -10.38
N PHE A 118 9.16 5.20 -10.79
CA PHE A 118 9.29 6.38 -9.95
C PHE A 118 8.14 6.44 -8.93
N PRO A 119 8.42 6.92 -7.70
CA PRO A 119 7.37 7.20 -6.72
C PRO A 119 6.48 8.33 -7.21
N ASN A 120 5.20 8.30 -6.82
CA ASN A 120 4.26 9.37 -7.17
C ASN A 120 4.53 10.64 -6.36
N VAL A 121 5.15 10.51 -5.20
CA VAL A 121 5.49 11.62 -4.30
C VAL A 121 6.99 11.58 -4.05
N ASP A 122 7.68 12.62 -4.50
CA ASP A 122 9.10 12.84 -4.24
C ASP A 122 9.32 13.94 -3.19
N SER A 123 10.60 14.14 -2.84
CA SER A 123 11.03 15.11 -1.85
C SER A 123 10.73 16.55 -2.26
N GLU A 124 10.80 16.86 -3.55
CA GLU A 124 10.51 18.19 -4.08
C GLU A 124 9.03 18.52 -3.88
N LEU A 125 8.13 17.63 -4.31
CA LEU A 125 6.69 17.78 -4.12
C LEU A 125 6.36 17.95 -2.63
N LEU A 126 6.90 17.10 -1.76
CA LEU A 126 6.67 17.23 -0.32
C LEU A 126 7.16 18.57 0.24
N SER A 127 8.30 19.07 -0.24
CA SER A 127 8.83 20.37 0.18
C SER A 127 7.86 21.51 -0.15
N GLN A 128 7.14 21.40 -1.26
CA GLN A 128 6.16 22.40 -1.71
C GLN A 128 4.83 22.27 -0.95
N ILE A 129 4.30 21.06 -0.74
CA ILE A 129 2.94 20.89 -0.19
C ILE A 129 2.88 20.85 1.34
N ARG A 130 4.01 20.87 2.05
CA ARG A 130 4.06 20.85 3.52
C ARG A 130 3.98 22.23 4.19
N VAL A 131 3.98 23.32 3.40
CA VAL A 131 4.22 24.68 3.91
C VAL A 131 2.96 25.38 4.41
N ASN A 132 1.81 25.19 3.74
CA ASN A 132 0.57 25.88 4.06
C ASN A 132 -0.42 24.95 4.74
N ARG A 133 -0.83 25.24 5.97
CA ARG A 133 -1.87 24.47 6.68
C ARG A 133 -3.26 25.00 6.31
N ILE A 134 -3.97 24.25 5.48
CA ILE A 134 -5.31 24.61 4.99
C ILE A 134 -6.46 24.08 5.85
N GLY A 135 -6.21 23.07 6.69
CA GLY A 135 -7.24 22.49 7.56
C GLY A 135 -6.66 21.80 8.78
N HIS A 136 -7.45 21.68 9.83
CA HIS A 136 -7.08 20.90 11.00
C HIS A 136 -8.29 20.53 11.84
N TYR A 137 -8.15 19.44 12.59
CA TYR A 137 -9.09 19.12 13.64
C TYR A 137 -8.45 18.26 14.72
N THR A 138 -8.98 18.39 15.93
CA THR A 138 -8.47 17.70 17.12
C THR A 138 -9.64 17.04 17.84
N THR A 139 -9.46 15.78 18.25
CA THR A 139 -10.39 15.07 19.14
C THR A 139 -9.63 14.43 20.29
N TYR A 140 -10.36 14.05 21.35
CA TYR A 140 -9.79 13.54 22.59
C TYR A 140 -10.32 12.15 22.92
N PHE A 141 -9.52 11.35 23.61
CA PHE A 141 -9.87 10.01 24.07
C PHE A 141 -9.20 9.66 25.40
N ASN A 142 -9.75 8.66 26.09
CA ASN A 142 -9.14 8.12 27.30
C ASN A 142 -7.89 7.28 26.96
N SER A 143 -6.70 7.78 27.28
CA SER A 143 -5.42 7.09 27.09
C SER A 143 -5.17 5.92 28.05
N ASN A 144 -6.04 5.73 29.05
CA ASN A 144 -5.97 4.58 29.95
C ASN A 144 -6.55 3.32 29.31
N ASN A 145 -7.42 3.46 28.31
CA ASN A 145 -7.90 2.34 27.51
C ASN A 145 -6.84 1.95 26.47
N LYS A 146 -5.92 1.06 26.85
CA LYS A 146 -4.73 0.74 26.05
C LYS A 146 -5.06 0.12 24.70
N GLU A 147 -6.07 -0.75 24.64
CA GLU A 147 -6.45 -1.46 23.41
C GLU A 147 -7.10 -0.50 22.39
N ARG A 148 -8.00 0.36 22.87
CA ARG A 148 -8.58 1.44 22.05
C ARG A 148 -7.54 2.44 21.59
N SER A 149 -6.62 2.82 22.48
CA SER A 149 -5.51 3.74 22.17
C SER A 149 -4.62 3.16 21.06
N HIS A 150 -4.29 1.87 21.15
CA HIS A 150 -3.49 1.17 20.14
C HIS A 150 -4.17 1.17 18.76
N ASN A 151 -5.46 0.85 18.70
CA ASN A 151 -6.22 0.90 17.44
C ASN A 151 -6.25 2.29 16.80
N ILE A 152 -6.39 3.33 17.64
CA ILE A 152 -6.35 4.74 17.21
C ILE A 152 -4.98 5.10 16.63
N ILE A 153 -3.89 4.67 17.28
CA ILE A 153 -2.53 4.91 16.80
C ILE A 153 -2.33 4.23 15.45
N LEU A 154 -2.65 2.93 15.32
CA LEU A 154 -2.50 2.20 14.07
C LEU A 154 -3.28 2.83 12.90
N ALA A 155 -4.52 3.25 13.12
CA ALA A 155 -5.31 3.92 12.08
C ALA A 155 -4.83 5.35 11.77
N SER A 156 -4.31 6.06 12.76
CA SER A 156 -3.66 7.36 12.55
C SER A 156 -2.40 7.22 11.69
N GLU A 157 -1.55 6.23 11.98
CA GLU A 157 -0.33 5.94 11.22
C GLU A 157 -0.66 5.61 9.76
N ALA A 158 -1.72 4.83 9.51
CA ALA A 158 -2.14 4.44 8.17
C ALA A 158 -2.53 5.62 7.27
N ILE A 159 -3.08 6.71 7.83
CA ILE A 159 -3.46 7.92 7.06
C ILE A 159 -2.39 9.03 7.09
N ASN A 160 -1.36 8.88 7.92
CA ASN A 160 -0.29 9.86 8.03
C ASN A 160 0.60 9.84 6.77
N ASN A 161 1.12 11.01 6.37
CA ASN A 161 1.89 11.18 5.12
C ASN A 161 1.10 10.89 3.83
N HIS A 162 -0.22 10.78 3.88
CA HIS A 162 -1.00 10.48 2.69
C HIS A 162 -1.18 11.74 1.84
N VAL A 163 -0.78 11.67 0.57
CA VAL A 163 -0.97 12.75 -0.41
C VAL A 163 -2.17 12.40 -1.28
N VAL A 164 -3.07 13.38 -1.49
CA VAL A 164 -4.22 13.25 -2.39
C VAL A 164 -4.06 14.26 -3.52
N PHE A 165 -3.89 13.78 -4.76
CA PHE A 165 -3.66 14.62 -5.93
C PHE A 165 -4.94 15.31 -6.42
N PRO A 166 -4.83 16.40 -7.19
CA PRO A 166 -5.97 17.00 -7.89
C PRO A 166 -6.79 15.96 -8.67
N GLY A 167 -8.11 15.97 -8.46
CA GLY A 167 -9.06 15.01 -9.03
C GLY A 167 -9.11 13.65 -8.32
N GLU A 168 -8.16 13.33 -7.44
CA GLU A 168 -8.12 12.06 -6.72
C GLU A 168 -9.17 12.01 -5.60
N THR A 169 -9.76 10.83 -5.39
CA THR A 169 -10.65 10.55 -4.27
C THR A 169 -9.95 9.70 -3.23
N PHE A 170 -9.87 10.24 -2.02
CA PHE A 170 -9.44 9.51 -0.83
C PHE A 170 -10.58 8.60 -0.35
N SER A 171 -10.23 7.38 0.05
CA SER A 171 -11.13 6.43 0.71
C SER A 171 -10.50 5.95 2.01
N PHE A 172 -11.17 6.23 3.13
CA PHE A 172 -10.67 5.85 4.45
C PHE A 172 -10.49 4.34 4.57
N ASN A 173 -11.46 3.56 4.09
CA ASN A 173 -11.37 2.10 4.08
C ASN A 173 -10.25 1.60 3.17
N LYS A 174 -10.02 2.19 1.98
CA LYS A 174 -8.93 1.78 1.10
C LYS A 174 -7.56 2.00 1.74
N VAL A 175 -7.38 3.12 2.45
CA VAL A 175 -6.10 3.50 3.06
C VAL A 175 -5.84 2.75 4.37
N VAL A 176 -6.82 2.68 5.26
CA VAL A 176 -6.67 1.98 6.55
C VAL A 176 -6.77 0.46 6.40
N GLY A 177 -7.56 -0.01 5.43
CA GLY A 177 -7.79 -1.43 5.17
C GLY A 177 -8.68 -2.12 6.21
N LYS A 178 -8.84 -3.44 6.03
CA LYS A 178 -9.58 -4.30 6.97
C LYS A 178 -8.93 -4.28 8.35
N ARG A 179 -9.74 -4.13 9.40
CA ARG A 179 -9.26 -4.15 10.79
C ARG A 179 -9.25 -5.60 11.29
N THR A 180 -8.09 -6.22 11.32
CA THR A 180 -7.91 -7.62 11.72
C THR A 180 -6.79 -7.77 12.74
N ARG A 181 -6.76 -8.90 13.46
CA ARG A 181 -5.70 -9.19 14.45
C ARG A 181 -4.32 -9.31 13.80
N GLU A 182 -4.24 -9.85 12.59
CA GLU A 182 -3.00 -10.01 11.83
C GLU A 182 -2.39 -8.65 11.46
N LYS A 183 -3.22 -7.61 11.37
CA LYS A 183 -2.80 -6.22 11.18
C LYS A 183 -2.56 -5.47 12.50
N GLY A 184 -2.61 -6.17 13.64
CA GLY A 184 -2.36 -5.62 14.97
C GLY A 184 -3.58 -5.02 15.67
N TYR A 185 -4.76 -4.99 15.03
CA TYR A 185 -5.94 -4.43 15.68
C TYR A 185 -6.43 -5.31 16.83
N LYS A 186 -6.83 -4.65 17.91
CA LYS A 186 -7.24 -5.26 19.17
C LYS A 186 -8.73 -5.06 19.41
N ARG A 187 -9.32 -5.90 20.25
CA ARG A 187 -10.71 -5.74 20.67
C ARG A 187 -10.81 -4.54 21.60
N ALA A 188 -11.79 -3.68 21.35
CA ALA A 188 -12.07 -2.53 22.20
C ALA A 188 -13.56 -2.17 22.06
N PRO A 189 -14.11 -1.37 22.98
CA PRO A 189 -15.50 -0.96 22.89
C PRO A 189 -15.83 -0.27 21.56
N VAL A 190 -16.91 -0.71 20.93
CA VAL A 190 -17.50 -0.21 19.68
C VAL A 190 -18.99 0.04 19.88
N ILE A 191 -19.59 0.85 19.01
CA ILE A 191 -21.04 1.02 18.95
C ILE A 191 -21.54 0.27 17.72
N VAL A 192 -22.29 -0.82 17.91
CA VAL A 192 -22.86 -1.64 16.84
C VAL A 192 -24.37 -1.54 16.91
N LYS A 193 -25.03 -1.06 15.84
CA LYS A 193 -26.48 -0.82 15.80
C LYS A 193 -27.01 0.04 16.96
N GLY A 194 -26.15 0.90 17.51
CA GLY A 194 -26.47 1.73 18.66
C GLY A 194 -26.20 1.07 20.02
N GLU A 195 -25.83 -0.19 20.09
CA GLU A 195 -25.45 -0.83 21.37
C GLU A 195 -23.94 -0.82 21.55
N LEU A 196 -23.49 -0.65 22.80
CA LEU A 196 -22.08 -0.79 23.12
C LEU A 196 -21.73 -2.28 23.11
N SER A 197 -20.74 -2.64 22.30
CA SER A 197 -20.21 -4.00 22.19
C SER A 197 -18.68 -3.97 22.16
N GLU A 198 -18.02 -5.13 22.14
CA GLU A 198 -16.59 -5.22 21.86
C GLU A 198 -16.34 -5.85 20.50
N ASP A 199 -15.64 -5.11 19.65
CA ASP A 199 -15.22 -5.59 18.34
C ASP A 199 -13.79 -5.15 18.05
N ILE A 200 -13.17 -5.81 17.08
CA ILE A 200 -11.84 -5.50 16.61
C ILE A 200 -11.85 -4.12 15.95
N GLY A 201 -10.96 -3.24 16.39
CA GLY A 201 -10.89 -1.88 15.86
C GLY A 201 -11.85 -0.89 16.54
N GLY A 202 -12.14 -1.06 17.83
CA GLY A 202 -12.72 0.04 18.62
C GLY A 202 -11.84 1.29 18.57
N GLY A 203 -12.46 2.45 18.31
CA GLY A 203 -11.78 3.76 18.19
C GLY A 203 -11.57 4.27 16.75
N ILE A 204 -11.78 3.44 15.72
CA ILE A 204 -11.48 3.79 14.32
C ILE A 204 -12.39 4.90 13.78
N CYS A 205 -13.68 4.89 14.14
CA CYS A 205 -14.61 5.95 13.75
C CYS A 205 -14.21 7.33 14.30
N GLN A 206 -13.43 7.39 15.37
CA GLN A 206 -12.89 8.67 15.87
C GLN A 206 -11.85 9.24 14.89
N ILE A 207 -11.03 8.38 14.27
CA ILE A 207 -10.03 8.81 13.28
C ILE A 207 -10.72 9.29 12.01
N SER A 208 -11.68 8.55 11.47
CA SER A 208 -12.46 9.00 10.30
C SER A 208 -13.22 10.28 10.58
N SER A 209 -13.83 10.43 11.77
CA SER A 209 -14.49 11.68 12.17
C SER A 209 -13.51 12.83 12.31
N THR A 210 -12.33 12.62 12.90
CA THR A 210 -11.30 13.66 13.03
C THR A 210 -10.80 14.08 11.65
N LEU A 211 -10.59 13.12 10.74
CA LEU A 211 -10.18 13.38 9.36
C LEU A 211 -11.26 14.16 8.62
N TYR A 212 -12.51 13.72 8.70
CA TYR A 212 -13.66 14.40 8.10
C TYR A 212 -13.70 15.88 8.47
N ASN A 213 -13.58 16.20 9.75
CA ASN A 213 -13.60 17.58 10.20
C ASN A 213 -12.36 18.36 9.73
N ALA A 214 -11.17 17.74 9.70
CA ALA A 214 -9.95 18.37 9.21
C ALA A 214 -10.02 18.69 7.71
N VAL A 215 -10.63 17.82 6.90
CA VAL A 215 -10.80 18.06 5.46
C VAL A 215 -11.96 19.00 5.16
N ASP A 216 -13.01 19.00 5.98
CA ASP A 216 -14.13 19.92 5.84
C ASP A 216 -13.72 21.36 6.21
N THR A 217 -12.89 21.56 7.24
CA THR A 217 -12.27 22.88 7.50
C THR A 217 -11.43 23.36 6.33
N ALA A 218 -10.73 22.45 5.64
CA ALA A 218 -9.99 22.75 4.42
C ALA A 218 -10.88 23.00 3.19
N GLY A 219 -12.20 22.84 3.29
CA GLY A 219 -13.16 23.05 2.20
C GLY A 219 -13.24 21.92 1.17
N LEU A 220 -12.62 20.76 1.43
CA LEU A 220 -12.61 19.64 0.49
C LEU A 220 -14.02 19.13 0.18
N THR A 221 -14.17 18.51 -1.00
CA THR A 221 -15.47 17.98 -1.44
C THR A 221 -15.70 16.61 -0.81
N ILE A 222 -16.63 16.54 0.14
CA ILE A 222 -17.03 15.27 0.76
C ILE A 222 -17.95 14.53 -0.21
N THR A 223 -17.56 13.31 -0.59
CA THR A 223 -18.30 12.49 -1.58
C THR A 223 -19.05 11.33 -0.95
N GLU A 224 -18.60 10.85 0.21
CA GLU A 224 -19.29 9.81 0.96
C GLU A 224 -19.09 10.03 2.47
N ARG A 225 -20.18 10.09 3.21
CA ARG A 225 -20.18 10.25 4.67
C ARG A 225 -21.47 9.69 5.26
N TYR A 226 -21.34 8.88 6.29
CA TYR A 226 -22.45 8.39 7.10
C TYR A 226 -22.30 8.85 8.54
N SER A 227 -23.43 9.10 9.20
CA SER A 227 -23.48 9.37 10.64
C SER A 227 -23.81 8.09 11.40
N HIS A 228 -23.39 8.02 12.66
CA HIS A 228 -23.81 6.98 13.59
C HIS A 228 -25.30 7.15 13.89
N SER A 229 -25.99 6.04 14.16
CA SER A 229 -27.37 6.06 14.64
C SER A 229 -27.52 6.63 16.05
N LYS A 230 -26.44 6.67 16.83
CA LYS A 230 -26.38 7.28 18.16
C LYS A 230 -25.28 8.34 18.24
N ARG A 231 -25.50 9.33 19.10
CA ARG A 231 -24.53 10.40 19.34
C ARG A 231 -23.21 9.84 19.86
N VAL A 232 -22.11 10.29 19.27
CA VAL A 232 -20.75 10.01 19.74
C VAL A 232 -20.24 11.18 20.57
N GLY A 233 -19.45 10.90 21.61
CA GLY A 233 -18.99 11.94 22.54
C GLY A 233 -17.68 12.64 22.15
N TYR A 234 -17.02 12.23 21.07
CA TYR A 234 -15.73 12.81 20.63
C TYR A 234 -15.86 13.92 19.57
N VAL A 235 -17.06 14.16 19.03
CA VAL A 235 -17.37 15.26 18.09
C VAL A 235 -18.79 15.81 18.33
N PRO A 236 -19.08 17.06 17.93
CA PRO A 236 -20.43 17.62 17.96
C PRO A 236 -21.44 16.84 17.10
N SER A 237 -22.74 17.07 17.33
CA SER A 237 -23.80 16.44 16.53
C SER A 237 -23.63 16.77 15.04
N GLY A 238 -23.81 15.77 14.18
CA GLY A 238 -23.63 15.93 12.73
C GLY A 238 -22.17 16.13 12.30
N ARG A 239 -21.18 15.89 13.18
CA ARG A 239 -19.74 16.03 12.84
C ARG A 239 -18.97 14.70 12.87
N ASP A 240 -19.67 13.58 12.91
CA ASP A 240 -19.13 12.23 12.91
C ASP A 240 -19.09 11.62 11.50
N ALA A 241 -18.16 10.69 11.28
CA ALA A 241 -18.07 9.91 10.04
C ALA A 241 -17.90 8.43 10.41
N THR A 242 -18.95 7.64 10.27
CA THR A 242 -18.94 6.20 10.53
C THR A 242 -18.24 5.45 9.41
N VAL A 243 -17.41 4.48 9.77
CA VAL A 243 -16.75 3.59 8.82
C VAL A 243 -16.86 2.14 9.29
N SER A 244 -17.04 1.22 8.35
CA SER A 244 -16.99 -0.22 8.59
C SER A 244 -16.42 -0.94 7.37
N TRP A 245 -15.69 -2.02 7.59
CA TRP A 245 -15.20 -2.84 6.47
C TRP A 245 -16.38 -3.59 5.82
N TYR A 246 -16.48 -3.53 4.48
CA TYR A 246 -17.67 -3.93 3.68
C TYR A 246 -18.96 -3.11 3.93
N GLY A 247 -18.87 -1.99 4.64
CA GLY A 247 -20.01 -1.13 4.93
C GLY A 247 -19.69 0.34 4.63
N PRO A 248 -20.17 1.28 5.48
CA PRO A 248 -19.90 2.70 5.34
C PRO A 248 -18.41 3.02 5.13
N ASP A 249 -18.12 3.93 4.20
CA ASP A 249 -16.81 4.53 4.02
C ASP A 249 -16.89 6.05 4.26
N PHE A 250 -15.72 6.65 4.50
CA PHE A 250 -15.57 8.09 4.46
C PHE A 250 -14.70 8.44 3.25
N ARG A 251 -15.27 9.21 2.31
CA ARG A 251 -14.59 9.62 1.08
C ARG A 251 -14.70 11.11 0.83
N PHE A 252 -13.62 11.66 0.29
CA PHE A 252 -13.59 13.02 -0.21
C PHE A 252 -12.70 13.11 -1.45
N THR A 253 -12.98 14.07 -2.32
CA THR A 253 -12.23 14.32 -3.53
C THR A 253 -11.47 15.64 -3.39
N ASN A 254 -10.18 15.62 -3.75
CA ASN A 254 -9.41 16.83 -3.88
C ASN A 254 -9.75 17.53 -5.21
N LYS A 255 -10.68 18.48 -5.18
CA LYS A 255 -11.04 19.29 -6.37
C LYS A 255 -10.16 20.54 -6.54
N TYR A 256 -9.13 20.70 -5.71
CA TYR A 256 -8.23 21.84 -5.81
C TYR A 256 -7.19 21.63 -6.91
N ASN A 257 -6.50 22.73 -7.25
CA ASN A 257 -5.43 22.77 -8.24
C ASN A 257 -4.09 22.22 -7.72
N GLN A 258 -3.98 21.91 -6.43
CA GLN A 258 -2.74 21.46 -5.78
C GLN A 258 -2.98 20.16 -4.98
N PRO A 259 -1.97 19.28 -4.87
CA PRO A 259 -2.05 18.13 -3.98
C PRO A 259 -2.18 18.56 -2.52
N ILE A 260 -2.86 17.74 -1.72
CA ILE A 260 -2.97 17.96 -0.27
C ILE A 260 -2.23 16.85 0.49
N LEU A 261 -1.58 17.21 1.59
CA LEU A 261 -0.87 16.30 2.49
C LEU A 261 -1.63 16.15 3.80
N ILE A 262 -1.97 14.91 4.15
CA ILE A 262 -2.60 14.55 5.42
C ILE A 262 -1.50 14.21 6.43
N ARG A 263 -1.50 14.90 7.57
CA ARG A 263 -0.64 14.61 8.71
C ARG A 263 -1.49 14.26 9.92
N SER A 264 -1.28 13.06 10.46
CA SER A 264 -2.01 12.55 11.61
C SER A 264 -1.06 12.22 12.74
N ASN A 265 -1.35 12.71 13.94
CA ASN A 265 -0.54 12.47 15.13
C ASN A 265 -1.45 12.14 16.32
N VAL A 266 -1.02 11.16 17.12
CA VAL A 266 -1.65 10.77 18.37
C VAL A 266 -0.67 10.94 19.52
N TYR A 267 -1.03 11.76 20.50
CA TYR A 267 -0.22 11.97 21.70
C TYR A 267 -1.10 12.28 22.91
N GLY A 268 -0.82 11.66 24.06
CA GLY A 268 -1.44 12.02 25.34
C GLY A 268 -2.98 12.03 25.33
N GLY A 269 -3.62 11.04 24.71
CA GLY A 269 -5.09 10.99 24.61
C GLY A 269 -5.69 11.99 23.60
N THR A 270 -4.87 12.56 22.73
CA THR A 270 -5.29 13.51 21.70
C THR A 270 -5.01 12.94 20.31
N VAL A 271 -5.97 13.06 19.40
CA VAL A 271 -5.80 12.83 17.97
C VAL A 271 -5.80 14.18 17.29
N ARG A 272 -4.76 14.49 16.52
CA ARG A 272 -4.66 15.72 15.74
C ARG A 272 -4.41 15.38 14.28
N ILE A 273 -5.31 15.84 13.41
CA ILE A 273 -5.15 15.72 11.96
C ILE A 273 -5.03 17.11 11.37
N LEU A 274 -4.01 17.27 10.53
CA LEU A 274 -3.68 18.49 9.81
C LEU A 274 -3.74 18.20 8.31
N VAL A 275 -4.25 19.15 7.55
CA VAL A 275 -4.23 19.11 6.08
C VAL A 275 -3.36 20.26 5.61
N TYR A 276 -2.34 19.93 4.83
CA TYR A 276 -1.41 20.88 4.22
C TYR A 276 -1.55 20.89 2.71
N SER A 277 -1.10 21.97 2.08
CA SER A 277 -0.86 22.07 0.64
C SER A 277 0.23 23.12 0.37
N SER A 278 0.47 23.44 -0.90
CA SER A 278 1.36 24.53 -1.29
C SER A 278 0.67 25.89 -1.12
N ASP A 279 1.45 26.97 -1.12
CA ASP A 279 0.92 28.34 -1.07
C ASP A 279 0.16 28.73 -2.34
N ALA A 280 0.31 27.97 -3.43
CA ALA A 280 -0.39 28.19 -4.70
C ALA A 280 -1.80 27.55 -4.75
N ILE A 281 -2.28 27.00 -3.63
CA ILE A 281 -3.59 26.37 -3.55
C ILE A 281 -4.72 27.41 -3.57
N ASN A 282 -5.75 27.12 -4.37
CA ASN A 282 -7.01 27.87 -4.37
C ASN A 282 -8.05 27.10 -3.55
N ASN A 283 -8.05 27.29 -2.24
CA ASN A 283 -9.01 26.64 -1.33
C ASN A 283 -10.02 27.61 -0.72
N GLU A 284 -11.15 27.07 -0.29
CA GLU A 284 -12.20 27.82 0.40
C GLU A 284 -12.40 27.25 1.82
N PRO A 285 -11.72 27.79 2.84
CA PRO A 285 -11.83 27.28 4.21
C PRO A 285 -13.25 27.40 4.76
N ARG A 286 -13.68 26.41 5.55
CA ARG A 286 -14.98 26.44 6.25
C ARG A 286 -14.78 26.58 7.75
N LYS A 287 -15.65 27.35 8.39
CA LYS A 287 -15.76 27.41 9.86
C LYS A 287 -16.69 26.30 10.34
N ILE A 288 -16.21 25.46 11.26
CA ILE A 288 -16.96 24.35 11.84
C ILE A 288 -16.88 24.38 13.37
N PRO A 289 -17.84 23.78 14.09
CA PRO A 289 -17.75 23.62 15.54
C PRO A 289 -16.54 22.76 15.95
N SER A 290 -15.88 23.11 17.05
CA SER A 290 -14.77 22.33 17.62
C SER A 290 -15.26 21.15 18.47
N ALA A 291 -14.39 20.15 18.68
CA ALA A 291 -14.66 19.07 19.62
C ALA A 291 -14.60 19.56 21.07
N SER A 292 -15.37 18.90 21.95
CA SER A 292 -15.30 19.16 23.39
C SER A 292 -14.02 18.56 23.98
N TYR A 293 -13.37 19.29 24.88
CA TYR A 293 -12.25 18.79 25.69
C TYR A 293 -12.70 17.76 26.74
N LYS A 294 -14.00 17.73 27.07
CA LYS A 294 -14.55 16.78 28.03
C LYS A 294 -14.56 15.39 27.41
N LEU A 295 -13.80 14.47 28.00
CA LEU A 295 -13.75 13.09 27.53
C LEU A 295 -15.14 12.44 27.62
N PRO A 296 -15.53 11.63 26.60
CA PRO A 296 -16.71 10.79 26.71
C PRO A 296 -16.56 9.84 27.90
N LYS A 297 -17.66 9.63 28.64
CA LYS A 297 -17.70 8.57 29.66
C LYS A 297 -17.54 7.23 28.97
N GLU A 298 -16.51 6.48 29.33
CA GLU A 298 -16.41 5.08 28.92
C GLU A 298 -17.41 4.29 29.77
N VAL A 299 -18.39 3.68 29.10
CA VAL A 299 -19.40 2.85 29.75
C VAL A 299 -18.79 1.44 29.92
N PRO A 300 -18.67 0.90 31.14
CA PRO A 300 -18.15 -0.44 31.35
C PRO A 300 -19.02 -1.49 30.65
N LEU A 301 -18.39 -2.54 30.13
CA LEU A 301 -19.10 -3.68 29.55
C LEU A 301 -20.07 -4.27 30.57
N GLY A 302 -21.33 -4.47 30.15
CA GLY A 302 -22.39 -5.02 31.01
C GLY A 302 -23.19 -3.99 31.82
N SER A 303 -22.98 -2.69 31.63
CA SER A 303 -23.85 -1.67 32.22
C SER A 303 -25.00 -1.28 31.29
N GLU A 304 -26.22 -1.20 31.82
CA GLU A 304 -27.40 -0.74 31.08
C GLU A 304 -27.15 0.66 30.54
N VAL A 305 -27.31 0.83 29.22
CA VAL A 305 -27.21 2.13 28.57
C VAL A 305 -28.45 2.93 28.94
N ASN A 306 -28.37 3.71 30.03
CA ASN A 306 -29.42 4.64 30.40
C ASN A 306 -29.65 5.63 29.24
N GLN A 307 -30.87 5.62 28.69
CA GLN A 307 -31.28 6.26 27.43
C GLN A 307 -31.40 7.80 27.49
N ASN A 308 -30.79 8.47 28.46
CA ASN A 308 -30.96 9.91 28.64
C ASN A 308 -29.65 10.67 28.38
N TYR A 309 -29.32 10.93 27.10
CA TYR A 309 -28.38 11.99 26.66
C TYR A 309 -28.63 12.46 25.23
#